data_AF-E2CF33-F1
#
_entry.id   AF-E2CF33-F1
#
_cell.length_a   1.000
_cell.length_b   1.000
_cell.length_c   1.000
_cell.angle_alpha   90.00
_cell.angle_beta   90.00
_cell.angle_gamma   90.00
#
_symmetry.space_group_name_H-M   'P 1'
#
loop_
_entity.id
_entity.type
_entity.pdbx_description
1 polymer ?
#
loop_
_entity_poly.entity_id
_entity_poly.type
_entity_poly.pdbx_seq_one_letter_code
_entity_poly.pdbx_strand_id
1 'polypeptide(L)'
;MVDISDIPGILRRNVIWLLLGPLITVPLALAFLALKTPSYRTGVEVLIEPQGGIQVLANSPGSGLSSLEFQNVELESQSFIVLSAQVAVAAMAVIGRLTPLAVAVVLALSGAIGPIVGQNFGAGRMDRVRQTFINGLVFVGLYVLFVSAVLYLLRTPIANMFGATGEMAALLFLFCGPLALLQFFNGAIFVCNASFNNLGKPIYSTLLNWSRHTIGTWPFALLGAAFFGASGVLIGQAVGGVLFAIAGIFATRRLMVHLTPEPVNDPFFEEKRLHQVTSQRIW
;
A
#
# COMPACT_ATOMS: atom_id res chain seq x y z
N MET A 1 24.52 -12.81 13.39
CA MET A 1 23.75 -12.03 14.38
C MET A 1 24.52 -10.72 14.53
N VAL A 2 23.93 -9.56 14.21
CA VAL A 2 24.66 -8.28 14.27
C VAL A 2 24.86 -7.96 15.75
N ASP A 3 26.11 -7.77 16.16
CA ASP A 3 26.41 -7.46 17.54
C ASP A 3 26.02 -6.01 17.83
N ILE A 4 25.54 -5.70 19.03
CA ILE A 4 25.06 -4.36 19.37
C ILE A 4 26.21 -3.32 19.23
N SER A 5 27.45 -3.78 19.41
CA SER A 5 28.67 -3.00 19.19
C SER A 5 28.89 -2.58 17.73
N ASP A 6 28.30 -3.26 16.74
CA ASP A 6 28.48 -2.96 15.31
C ASP A 6 27.54 -1.86 14.79
N ILE A 7 26.50 -1.53 15.58
CA ILE A 7 25.47 -0.55 15.24
C ILE A 7 26.06 0.83 14.87
N PRO A 8 27.02 1.41 15.62
CA PRO A 8 27.62 2.70 15.28
C PRO A 8 28.33 2.68 13.92
N GLY A 9 28.99 1.57 13.56
CA GLY A 9 29.69 1.41 12.28
C GLY A 9 28.72 1.33 11.09
N ILE A 10 27.61 0.60 11.25
CA ILE A 10 26.55 0.47 10.23
C ILE A 10 25.85 1.81 10.01
N LEU A 11 25.55 2.54 11.08
CA LEU A 11 24.98 3.89 11.01
C LEU A 11 25.91 4.84 10.26
N ARG A 12 27.21 4.81 10.57
CA ARG A 12 28.20 5.69 9.92
C ARG A 12 28.34 5.40 8.43
N ARG A 13 28.25 4.13 8.01
CA ARG A 13 28.35 3.72 6.60
C ARG A 13 27.14 4.11 5.76
N ASN A 14 25.97 4.21 6.38
CA ASN A 14 24.71 4.52 5.69
C ASN A 14 24.12 5.89 6.06
N VAL A 15 24.84 6.70 6.85
CA VAL A 15 24.37 7.98 7.40
C VAL A 15 23.96 8.95 6.30
N ILE A 16 24.69 8.93 5.18
CA ILE A 16 24.42 9.77 4.01
C ILE A 16 23.01 9.47 3.46
N TRP A 17 22.64 8.20 3.33
CA TRP A 17 21.30 7.82 2.83
C TRP A 17 20.19 8.09 3.85
N LEU A 18 20.49 7.94 5.15
CA LEU A 18 19.56 8.26 6.23
C LEU A 18 19.27 9.76 6.34
N LEU A 19 20.23 10.61 5.98
CA LEU A 19 20.08 12.07 6.00
C LEU A 19 19.54 12.62 4.67
N LEU A 20 20.05 12.13 3.54
CA LEU A 20 19.62 12.59 2.20
C LEU A 20 18.17 12.23 1.89
N GLY A 21 17.68 11.07 2.33
CA GLY A 21 16.29 10.67 2.11
C GLY A 21 15.30 11.73 2.62
N PRO A 22 15.30 12.06 3.93
CA PRO A 22 14.49 13.13 4.50
C PRO A 22 14.77 14.50 3.89
N LEU A 23 16.03 14.85 3.63
CA LEU A 23 16.42 16.14 3.04
C LEU A 23 15.88 16.33 1.61
N ILE A 24 15.58 15.25 0.88
CA ILE A 24 14.95 15.33 -0.44
C ILE A 24 13.43 15.26 -0.31
N THR A 25 12.91 14.35 0.52
CA THR A 25 11.46 14.13 0.60
C THR A 25 10.71 15.25 1.33
N VAL A 26 11.31 15.86 2.36
CA VAL A 26 10.66 16.92 3.15
C VAL A 26 10.48 18.20 2.33
N PRO A 27 11.48 18.73 1.60
CA PRO A 27 11.28 19.89 0.74
C PRO A 27 10.31 19.62 -0.41
N LEU A 28 10.32 18.41 -1.00
CA LEU A 28 9.33 18.02 -2.01
C LEU A 28 7.90 18.01 -1.44
N ALA A 29 7.72 17.48 -0.22
CA ALA A 29 6.43 17.48 0.46
C ALA A 29 5.98 18.91 0.83
N LEU A 30 6.91 19.76 1.31
CA LEU A 30 6.62 21.16 1.63
C LEU A 30 6.33 21.99 0.38
N ALA A 31 7.06 21.79 -0.72
CA ALA A 31 6.80 22.42 -2.00
C ALA A 31 5.44 21.99 -2.56
N PHE A 32 5.10 20.70 -2.46
CA PHE A 32 3.77 20.21 -2.83
C PHE A 32 2.66 20.85 -1.99
N LEU A 33 2.85 20.95 -0.67
CA LEU A 33 1.89 21.62 0.23
C LEU A 33 1.75 23.11 -0.12
N ALA A 34 2.86 23.80 -0.39
CA ALA A 34 2.87 25.22 -0.73
C ALA A 34 2.25 25.52 -2.10
N LEU A 35 2.43 24.63 -3.09
CA LEU A 35 1.84 24.76 -4.43
C LEU A 35 0.34 24.40 -4.46
N LYS A 36 -0.14 23.68 -3.44
CA LYS A 36 -1.48 23.12 -3.39
C LYS A 36 -2.24 23.52 -2.14
N THR A 37 -1.94 24.69 -1.57
CA THR A 37 -2.70 25.29 -0.45
C THR A 37 -4.15 25.51 -0.89
N PRO A 38 -5.10 24.66 -0.45
CA PRO A 38 -6.50 24.87 -0.75
C PRO A 38 -6.95 26.04 0.13
N SER A 39 -7.53 27.06 -0.49
CA SER A 39 -8.23 28.12 0.23
C SER A 39 -9.50 27.54 0.85
N TYR A 40 -9.38 26.93 2.04
CA TYR A 40 -10.52 26.47 2.81
C TYR A 40 -11.29 27.69 3.35
N ARG A 41 -12.23 28.21 2.56
CA ARG A 41 -13.30 29.04 3.10
C ARG A 41 -14.26 28.09 3.81
N THR A 42 -14.37 28.20 5.13
CA THR A 42 -15.42 27.55 5.91
C THR A 42 -16.77 28.17 5.53
N GLY A 43 -17.37 27.68 4.45
CA GLY A 43 -18.78 27.89 4.16
C GLY A 43 -19.58 26.89 4.99
N VAL A 44 -20.35 27.38 5.96
CA VAL A 44 -21.39 26.58 6.61
C VAL A 44 -22.51 26.43 5.60
N GLU A 45 -22.52 25.34 4.85
CA GLU A 45 -23.59 25.02 3.91
C GLU A 45 -24.74 24.39 4.70
N VAL A 46 -25.77 25.19 4.99
CA VAL A 46 -27.02 24.73 5.59
C VAL A 46 -27.78 23.96 4.50
N LEU A 47 -27.84 22.63 4.61
CA LEU A 47 -28.69 21.78 3.80
C LEU A 47 -30.17 22.06 4.14
N ILE A 48 -30.85 22.83 3.29
CA ILE A 48 -32.31 22.86 3.24
C ILE A 48 -32.74 21.88 2.15
N GLU A 49 -33.33 20.77 2.55
CA GLU A 49 -33.91 19.77 1.67
C GLU A 49 -35.32 20.25 1.27
N PRO A 50 -35.60 20.66 0.01
CA PRO A 50 -36.96 21.00 -0.37
C PRO A 50 -37.70 19.69 -0.62
N GLN A 51 -38.48 19.28 0.38
CA GLN A 51 -39.46 18.21 0.20
C GLN A 51 -40.56 18.69 -0.75
N GLY A 52 -40.42 18.39 -2.04
CA GLY A 52 -41.54 18.33 -2.98
C GLY A 52 -41.43 19.22 -4.22
N GLY A 53 -40.92 18.64 -5.31
CA GLY A 53 -41.45 18.93 -6.65
C GLY A 53 -40.45 19.50 -7.66
N ILE A 54 -40.45 18.84 -8.83
CA ILE A 54 -39.70 19.20 -10.04
C ILE A 54 -40.09 20.61 -10.51
N GLN A 55 -39.12 21.53 -10.61
CA GLN A 55 -39.28 22.75 -11.39
C GLN A 55 -38.63 22.57 -12.76
N VAL A 56 -39.47 22.50 -13.80
CA VAL A 56 -39.03 22.59 -15.20
C VAL A 56 -38.69 24.05 -15.49
N LEU A 57 -37.40 24.35 -15.57
CA LEU A 57 -36.94 25.66 -16.02
C LEU A 57 -36.90 25.66 -17.56
N ALA A 58 -37.84 26.41 -18.12
CA ALA A 58 -37.98 26.83 -19.52
C ALA A 58 -38.56 25.81 -20.53
N ASN A 59 -39.89 25.89 -20.71
CA ASN A 59 -40.55 25.65 -21.98
C ASN A 59 -41.00 27.01 -22.56
N SER A 60 -40.07 27.80 -23.10
CA SER A 60 -40.43 28.97 -23.92
C SER A 60 -39.29 29.36 -24.85
N PRO A 61 -39.48 29.36 -26.18
CA PRO A 61 -38.47 29.81 -27.12
C PRO A 61 -38.38 31.35 -27.06
N GLY A 62 -37.32 31.86 -26.42
CA GLY A 62 -37.00 33.30 -26.48
C GLY A 62 -36.54 33.96 -25.17
N SER A 63 -36.47 33.25 -24.04
CA SER A 63 -35.85 33.83 -22.83
C SER A 63 -34.35 33.82 -22.96
N GLY A 64 -33.76 34.99 -23.24
CA GLY A 64 -32.32 35.19 -23.24
C GLY A 64 -31.72 34.65 -21.94
N LEU A 65 -30.84 33.65 -22.10
CA LEU A 65 -30.02 33.10 -21.02
C LEU A 65 -29.27 34.26 -20.37
N SER A 66 -29.68 34.59 -19.15
CA SER A 66 -29.06 35.69 -18.41
C SER A 66 -27.74 35.21 -17.81
N SER A 67 -26.75 36.11 -17.68
CA SER A 67 -25.45 35.81 -17.07
C SER A 67 -25.54 35.19 -15.66
N LEU A 68 -26.69 35.33 -14.99
CA LEU A 68 -27.00 34.73 -13.69
C LEU A 68 -27.22 33.21 -13.78
N GLU A 69 -27.73 32.67 -14.89
CA GLU A 69 -27.83 31.21 -15.08
C GLU A 69 -26.45 30.57 -15.26
N PHE A 70 -25.51 31.24 -15.93
CA PHE A 70 -24.12 30.79 -16.01
C PHE A 70 -23.40 30.85 -14.65
N GLN A 71 -23.72 31.83 -13.82
CA GLN A 71 -23.16 31.95 -12.47
C GLN A 71 -23.72 30.87 -11.52
N ASN A 72 -24.99 30.48 -11.68
CA ASN A 72 -25.59 29.35 -10.97
C ASN A 72 -25.00 28.00 -11.41
N VAL A 73 -24.67 27.82 -12.69
CA VAL A 73 -24.00 26.60 -13.20
C VAL A 73 -22.58 26.45 -12.63
N GLU A 74 -21.84 27.55 -12.49
CA GLU A 74 -20.49 27.53 -11.90
C GLU A 74 -20.52 27.30 -10.38
N LEU A 75 -21.55 27.82 -9.69
CA LEU A 75 -21.79 27.56 -8.27
C LEU A 75 -22.27 26.15 -8.00
N GLU A 76 -23.18 25.58 -8.80
CA GLU A 76 -23.59 24.16 -8.71
C GLU A 76 -22.42 23.23 -9.01
N SER A 77 -21.59 23.53 -10.01
CA SER A 77 -20.41 22.72 -10.32
C SER A 77 -19.37 22.77 -9.19
N GLN A 78 -19.07 23.95 -8.64
CA GLN A 78 -18.12 24.06 -7.52
C GLN A 78 -18.66 23.47 -6.22
N SER A 79 -19.95 23.69 -5.89
CA SER A 79 -20.58 23.06 -4.71
C SER A 79 -20.69 21.55 -4.87
N PHE A 80 -20.99 21.03 -6.07
CA PHE A 80 -20.97 19.60 -6.37
C PHE A 80 -19.56 19.00 -6.23
N ILE A 81 -18.52 19.68 -6.73
CA ILE A 81 -17.12 19.24 -6.57
C ILE A 81 -16.70 19.25 -5.09
N VAL A 82 -17.07 20.29 -4.34
CA VAL A 82 -16.79 20.39 -2.91
C VAL A 82 -17.50 19.27 -2.15
N LEU A 83 -18.80 19.05 -2.38
CA LEU A 83 -19.55 17.95 -1.77
C LEU A 83 -18.97 16.57 -2.12
N SER A 84 -18.67 16.33 -3.40
CA SER A 84 -18.01 15.12 -3.89
C SER A 84 -16.66 14.89 -3.20
N ALA A 85 -15.86 15.94 -2.99
CA ALA A 85 -14.60 15.83 -2.26
C ALA A 85 -14.80 15.40 -0.80
N GLN A 86 -15.79 15.96 -0.08
CA GLN A 86 -16.00 15.57 1.32
C GLN A 86 -16.51 14.12 1.41
N VAL A 87 -17.38 13.72 0.48
CA VAL A 87 -17.90 12.36 0.35
C VAL A 87 -16.79 11.37 0.02
N ALA A 88 -15.88 11.72 -0.89
CA ALA A 88 -14.72 10.91 -1.23
C ALA A 88 -13.74 10.76 -0.06
N VAL A 89 -13.51 11.84 0.70
CA VAL A 89 -12.67 11.80 1.92
C VAL A 89 -13.31 10.91 3.00
N ALA A 90 -14.63 11.00 3.18
CA ALA A 90 -15.36 10.13 4.11
C ALA A 90 -15.31 8.65 3.68
N ALA A 91 -15.50 8.37 2.39
CA ALA A 91 -15.34 7.03 1.82
C ALA A 91 -13.92 6.49 2.07
N MET A 92 -12.90 7.31 1.84
CA MET A 92 -11.51 6.94 2.06
C MET A 92 -11.21 6.67 3.54
N ALA A 93 -11.83 7.41 4.46
CA ALA A 93 -11.71 7.14 5.90
C ALA A 93 -12.30 5.77 6.27
N VAL A 94 -13.46 5.40 5.68
CA VAL A 94 -14.06 4.06 5.88
C VAL A 94 -13.17 2.97 5.28
N ILE A 95 -12.71 3.15 4.03
CA ILE A 95 -11.78 2.22 3.36
C ILE A 95 -10.50 2.05 4.20
N GLY A 96 -9.98 3.13 4.76
CA GLY A 96 -8.81 3.12 5.64
C GLY A 96 -9.00 2.31 6.93
N ARG A 97 -10.23 2.19 7.43
CA ARG A 97 -10.58 1.32 8.57
C ARG A 97 -10.74 -0.14 8.18
N LEU A 98 -11.30 -0.40 6.98
CA LEU A 98 -11.47 -1.75 6.46
C LEU A 98 -10.14 -2.38 6.04
N THR A 99 -9.20 -1.57 5.53
CA THR A 99 -7.95 -2.06 4.94
C THR A 99 -7.11 -2.87 5.94
N PRO A 100 -6.77 -2.39 7.15
CA PRO A 100 -6.00 -3.15 8.14
C PRO A 100 -6.67 -4.47 8.51
N LEU A 101 -8.00 -4.50 8.62
CA LEU A 101 -8.76 -5.71 8.93
C LEU A 101 -8.62 -6.75 7.82
N ALA A 102 -8.73 -6.31 6.57
CA ALA A 102 -8.59 -7.20 5.41
C ALA A 102 -7.18 -7.78 5.27
N VAL A 103 -6.14 -7.01 5.62
CA VAL A 103 -4.73 -7.41 5.42
C VAL A 103 -4.03 -7.93 6.68
N ALA A 104 -4.70 -8.02 7.82
CA ALA A 104 -4.07 -8.40 9.10
C ALA A 104 -3.30 -9.74 9.01
N VAL A 105 -3.89 -10.75 8.38
CA VAL A 105 -3.24 -12.07 8.20
C VAL A 105 -2.03 -11.99 7.27
N VAL A 106 -2.06 -11.12 6.26
CA VAL A 106 -0.92 -10.88 5.36
C VAL A 106 0.25 -10.26 6.13
N LEU A 107 -0.04 -9.33 7.04
CA LEU A 107 0.97 -8.74 7.93
C LEU A 107 1.55 -9.81 8.87
N ALA A 108 0.71 -10.66 9.46
CA ALA A 108 1.16 -11.76 10.32
C ALA A 108 2.03 -12.77 9.55
N LEU A 109 1.63 -13.14 8.33
CA LEU A 109 2.40 -14.02 7.45
C LEU A 109 3.80 -13.45 7.15
N SER A 110 3.89 -12.14 6.85
CA SER A 110 5.17 -11.49 6.61
C SER A 110 6.11 -11.62 7.81
N GLY A 111 5.58 -11.59 9.04
CA GLY A 111 6.34 -11.83 10.27
C GLY A 111 6.79 -13.28 10.43
N ALA A 112 5.98 -14.25 10.00
CA ALA A 112 6.29 -15.68 10.09
C ALA A 112 7.28 -16.16 9.02
N ILE A 113 7.18 -15.65 7.79
CA ILE A 113 8.08 -16.02 6.68
C ILE A 113 9.51 -15.61 6.96
N GLY A 114 9.72 -14.46 7.60
CA GLY A 114 11.05 -13.91 7.85
C GLY A 114 12.02 -14.88 8.55
N PRO A 115 11.70 -15.36 9.76
CA PRO A 115 12.51 -16.35 10.47
C PRO A 115 12.77 -17.63 9.68
N ILE A 116 11.76 -18.14 8.96
CA ILE A 116 11.90 -19.36 8.14
C ILE A 116 12.90 -19.12 7.00
N VAL A 117 12.80 -17.99 6.31
CA VAL A 117 13.75 -17.60 5.26
C VAL A 117 15.15 -17.44 5.84
N GLY A 118 15.29 -16.72 6.95
CA GLY A 118 16.58 -16.47 7.59
C GLY A 118 17.28 -17.75 8.07
N GLN A 119 16.53 -18.68 8.68
CA GLN A 119 17.08 -19.97 9.12
C GLN A 119 17.52 -20.85 7.94
N ASN A 120 16.70 -20.95 6.88
CA ASN A 120 17.08 -21.72 5.70
C ASN A 120 18.28 -21.10 4.98
N PHE A 121 18.34 -19.76 4.91
CA PHE A 121 19.48 -19.04 4.35
C PHE A 121 20.76 -19.26 5.15
N GLY A 122 20.70 -19.14 6.48
CA GLY A 122 21.83 -19.41 7.38
C GLY A 122 22.31 -20.86 7.35
N ALA A 123 21.42 -21.82 7.04
CA ALA A 123 21.76 -23.22 6.85
C ALA A 123 22.24 -23.56 5.42
N GLY A 124 22.38 -22.56 4.55
CA GLY A 124 22.80 -22.72 3.16
C GLY A 124 21.76 -23.37 2.22
N ARG A 125 20.51 -23.54 2.69
CA ARG A 125 19.45 -24.27 1.96
C ARG A 125 18.65 -23.33 1.06
N MET A 126 19.27 -22.83 0.00
CA MET A 126 18.63 -21.88 -0.95
C MET A 126 17.39 -22.44 -1.64
N ASP A 127 17.30 -23.75 -1.82
CA ASP A 127 16.12 -24.41 -2.40
C ASP A 127 14.89 -24.20 -1.51
N ARG A 128 15.07 -24.33 -0.19
CA ARG A 128 14.02 -24.10 0.79
C ARG A 128 13.68 -22.62 0.96
N VAL A 129 14.64 -21.72 0.78
CA VAL A 129 14.37 -20.28 0.71
C VAL A 129 13.41 -19.96 -0.43
N ARG A 130 13.69 -20.49 -1.64
CA ARG A 130 12.83 -20.30 -2.82
C ARG A 130 11.44 -20.92 -2.63
N GLN A 131 11.37 -22.12 -2.07
CA GLN A 131 10.11 -22.78 -1.74
C GLN A 131 9.30 -21.97 -0.72
N THR A 132 9.93 -21.47 0.34
CA THR A 132 9.26 -20.64 1.36
C THR A 132 8.66 -19.38 0.74
N PHE A 133 9.40 -18.72 -0.16
CA PHE A 133 8.91 -17.55 -0.90
C PHE A 133 7.69 -17.88 -1.77
N ILE A 134 7.75 -18.97 -2.55
CA ILE A 134 6.63 -19.40 -3.41
C ILE A 134 5.41 -19.78 -2.56
N ASN A 135 5.61 -20.55 -1.49
CA ASN A 135 4.54 -20.94 -0.58
C ASN A 135 3.89 -19.71 0.08
N GLY A 136 4.69 -18.70 0.43
CA GLY A 136 4.19 -17.42 0.91
C GLY A 136 3.30 -16.72 -0.12
N LEU A 137 3.73 -16.63 -1.37
CA LEU A 137 2.91 -16.05 -2.44
C LEU A 137 1.62 -16.83 -2.69
N VAL A 138 1.67 -18.16 -2.70
CA VAL A 138 0.48 -19.02 -2.87
C VAL A 138 -0.50 -18.80 -1.70
N PHE A 139 -0.01 -18.78 -0.47
CA PHE A 139 -0.84 -18.53 0.70
C PHE A 139 -1.51 -17.14 0.63
N VAL A 140 -0.75 -16.09 0.29
CA VAL A 140 -1.32 -14.73 0.10
C VAL A 140 -2.39 -14.75 -0.97
N GLY A 141 -2.16 -15.45 -2.10
CA GLY A 141 -3.14 -15.60 -3.17
C GLY A 141 -4.45 -16.22 -2.71
N LEU A 142 -4.38 -17.36 -2.03
CA LEU A 142 -5.55 -18.05 -1.49
C LEU A 142 -6.29 -17.22 -0.44
N TYR A 143 -5.55 -16.59 0.47
CA TYR A 143 -6.12 -15.73 1.49
C TYR A 143 -6.82 -14.51 0.89
N VAL A 144 -6.16 -13.79 -0.03
CA VAL A 144 -6.76 -12.62 -0.68
C VAL A 144 -7.98 -13.01 -1.50
N LEU A 145 -7.94 -14.14 -2.21
CA LEU A 145 -9.11 -14.63 -2.94
C LEU A 145 -10.30 -14.86 -2.00
N PHE A 146 -10.06 -15.51 -0.86
CA PHE A 146 -11.08 -15.73 0.17
C PHE A 146 -11.63 -14.41 0.73
N VAL A 147 -10.76 -13.51 1.19
CA VAL A 147 -11.17 -12.22 1.75
C VAL A 147 -11.89 -11.36 0.73
N SER A 148 -11.42 -11.35 -0.52
CA SER A 148 -12.07 -10.60 -1.60
C SER A 148 -13.47 -11.14 -1.88
N ALA A 149 -13.67 -12.46 -1.87
CA ALA A 149 -15.00 -13.05 -1.99
C ALA A 149 -15.92 -12.64 -0.83
N VAL A 150 -15.41 -12.67 0.41
CA VAL A 150 -16.15 -12.22 1.60
C VAL A 150 -16.51 -10.74 1.50
N LEU A 151 -15.56 -9.88 1.16
CA LEU A 151 -15.79 -8.43 0.98
C LEU A 151 -16.79 -8.16 -0.15
N TYR A 152 -16.70 -8.89 -1.25
CA TYR A 152 -17.61 -8.74 -2.38
C TYR A 152 -19.05 -9.09 -1.98
N LEU A 153 -19.24 -10.20 -1.26
CA LEU A 153 -20.56 -10.64 -0.78
C LEU A 153 -21.12 -9.69 0.29
N LEU A 154 -20.26 -9.16 1.16
CA LEU A 154 -20.64 -8.26 2.24
C LEU A 154 -20.62 -6.78 1.85
N ARG A 155 -20.33 -6.41 0.60
CA ARG A 155 -20.20 -4.98 0.21
C ARG A 155 -21.47 -4.16 0.48
N THR A 156 -22.65 -4.74 0.25
CA THR A 156 -23.94 -4.09 0.49
C THR A 156 -24.22 -3.88 1.99
N PRO A 157 -24.15 -4.91 2.86
CA PRO A 157 -24.31 -4.69 4.29
C PRO A 157 -23.22 -3.78 4.88
N ILE A 158 -21.98 -3.84 4.38
CA ILE A 158 -20.91 -2.90 4.77
C ILE A 158 -21.31 -1.46 4.41
N ALA A 159 -21.75 -1.22 3.16
CA ALA A 159 -22.19 0.11 2.74
C ALA A 159 -23.37 0.63 3.59
N ASN A 160 -24.35 -0.23 3.88
CA ASN A 160 -25.51 0.12 4.71
C ASN A 160 -25.11 0.44 6.15
N MET A 161 -24.15 -0.28 6.73
CA MET A 161 -23.64 -0.03 8.10
C MET A 161 -23.00 1.36 8.24
N PHE A 162 -22.40 1.87 7.16
CA PHE A 162 -21.82 3.21 7.12
C PHE A 162 -22.77 4.28 6.55
N GLY A 163 -24.04 3.93 6.27
CA GLY A 163 -25.00 4.83 5.63
C GLY A 163 -24.53 5.34 4.26
N ALA A 164 -23.69 4.58 3.56
CA ALA A 164 -23.06 5.01 2.32
C ALA A 164 -24.06 5.02 1.16
N THR A 165 -24.25 6.18 0.55
CA THR A 165 -25.09 6.38 -0.64
C THR A 165 -24.29 7.09 -1.74
N GLY A 166 -24.84 7.11 -2.96
CA GLY A 166 -24.24 7.82 -4.10
C GLY A 166 -22.77 7.44 -4.35
N GLU A 167 -21.92 8.45 -4.43
CA GLU A 167 -20.48 8.30 -4.72
C GLU A 167 -19.73 7.48 -3.64
N MET A 168 -20.09 7.63 -2.36
CA MET A 168 -19.46 6.87 -1.27
C MET A 168 -19.69 5.36 -1.45
N ALA A 169 -20.91 4.96 -1.82
CA ALA A 169 -21.25 3.57 -2.08
C ALA A 169 -20.49 3.03 -3.30
N ALA A 170 -20.35 3.83 -4.37
CA ALA A 170 -19.59 3.44 -5.55
C ALA A 170 -18.11 3.18 -5.22
N LEU A 171 -17.48 4.05 -4.42
CA LEU A 171 -16.10 3.88 -3.97
C LEU A 171 -15.92 2.64 -3.08
N LEU A 172 -16.86 2.40 -2.16
CA LEU A 172 -16.87 1.19 -1.32
C LEU A 172 -17.04 -0.08 -2.16
N PHE A 173 -17.91 -0.08 -3.16
CA PHE A 173 -18.13 -1.24 -4.03
C PHE A 173 -16.94 -1.50 -4.94
N LEU A 174 -16.26 -0.44 -5.39
CA LEU A 174 -15.01 -0.55 -6.13
C LEU A 174 -13.91 -1.17 -5.26
N PHE A 175 -13.78 -0.70 -4.01
CA PHE A 175 -12.81 -1.22 -3.04
C PHE A 175 -13.09 -2.68 -2.68
N CYS A 176 -14.31 -2.99 -2.22
CA CYS A 176 -14.72 -4.34 -1.80
C CYS A 176 -14.89 -5.31 -2.99
N GLY A 177 -14.85 -4.81 -4.22
CA GLY A 177 -15.04 -5.59 -5.43
C GLY A 177 -13.73 -5.89 -6.16
N PRO A 178 -13.51 -5.31 -7.35
CA PRO A 178 -12.35 -5.63 -8.18
C PRO A 178 -11.02 -5.25 -7.51
N LEU A 179 -10.96 -4.16 -6.73
CA LEU A 179 -9.71 -3.74 -6.09
C LEU A 179 -9.30 -4.65 -4.94
N ALA A 180 -10.24 -5.35 -4.29
CA ALA A 180 -9.93 -6.32 -3.26
C ALA A 180 -9.03 -7.44 -3.78
N LEU A 181 -9.28 -7.93 -5.00
CA LEU A 181 -8.43 -8.95 -5.65
C LEU A 181 -7.02 -8.43 -5.92
N LEU A 182 -6.90 -7.15 -6.32
CA LEU A 182 -5.59 -6.52 -6.56
C LEU A 182 -4.78 -6.35 -5.27
N GLN A 183 -5.38 -6.51 -4.10
CA GLN A 183 -4.66 -6.51 -2.82
C GLN A 183 -3.66 -7.66 -2.70
N PHE A 184 -3.78 -8.70 -3.53
CA PHE A 184 -2.77 -9.76 -3.69
C PHE A 184 -1.39 -9.19 -3.93
N PHE A 185 -1.28 -8.19 -4.81
CA PHE A 185 -0.02 -7.57 -5.18
C PHE A 185 0.60 -6.82 -4.00
N ASN A 186 -0.23 -6.18 -3.17
CA ASN A 186 0.24 -5.55 -1.94
C ASN A 186 0.78 -6.61 -0.95
N GLY A 187 0.07 -7.74 -0.83
CA GLY A 187 0.56 -8.88 -0.04
C GLY A 187 1.87 -9.49 -0.57
N ALA A 188 2.01 -9.60 -1.89
CA ALA A 188 3.25 -10.06 -2.50
C ALA A 188 4.44 -9.13 -2.18
N ILE A 189 4.22 -7.81 -2.13
CA ILE A 189 5.24 -6.84 -1.71
C ILE A 189 5.69 -7.10 -0.27
N PHE A 190 4.76 -7.41 0.65
CA PHE A 190 5.14 -7.77 2.02
C PHE A 190 6.01 -9.04 2.07
N VAL A 191 5.67 -10.07 1.29
CA VAL A 191 6.49 -11.29 1.18
C VAL A 191 7.88 -10.99 0.60
N CYS A 192 7.97 -10.10 -0.40
CA CYS A 192 9.25 -9.63 -0.96
C CYS A 192 10.07 -8.89 0.10
N ASN A 193 9.47 -7.94 0.83
CA ASN A 193 10.12 -7.18 1.89
C ASN A 193 10.66 -8.10 3.00
N ALA A 194 9.86 -9.07 3.45
CA ALA A 194 10.28 -10.06 4.42
C ALA A 194 11.50 -10.85 3.90
N SER A 195 11.47 -11.27 2.63
CA SER A 195 12.56 -12.02 2.01
C SER A 195 13.83 -11.18 1.93
N PHE A 196 13.77 -9.95 1.42
CA PHE A 196 14.93 -9.06 1.32
C PHE A 196 15.57 -8.76 2.68
N ASN A 197 14.75 -8.49 3.69
CA ASN A 197 15.22 -8.19 5.04
C ASN A 197 15.93 -9.41 5.66
N ASN A 198 15.41 -10.62 5.45
CA ASN A 198 15.96 -11.84 6.04
C ASN A 198 17.09 -12.47 5.22
N LEU A 199 17.30 -12.03 3.98
CA LEU A 199 18.45 -12.39 3.14
C LEU A 199 19.62 -11.39 3.25
N GLY A 200 19.57 -10.47 4.22
CA GLY A 200 20.63 -9.49 4.44
C GLY A 200 20.71 -8.39 3.38
N LYS A 201 19.62 -8.15 2.63
CA LYS A 201 19.53 -7.11 1.59
C LYS A 201 18.38 -6.12 1.86
N PRO A 202 18.27 -5.51 3.06
CA PRO A 202 17.14 -4.64 3.43
C PRO A 202 16.99 -3.40 2.53
N ILE A 203 18.07 -2.95 1.90
CA ILE A 203 18.01 -1.82 0.96
C ILE A 203 17.08 -2.08 -0.23
N TYR A 204 16.90 -3.35 -0.63
CA TYR A 204 15.96 -3.72 -1.69
C TYR A 204 14.51 -3.48 -1.25
N SER A 205 14.16 -3.77 0.01
CA SER A 205 12.85 -3.43 0.58
C SER A 205 12.63 -1.92 0.56
N THR A 206 13.61 -1.15 1.02
CA THR A 206 13.51 0.32 1.05
C THR A 206 13.30 0.89 -0.35
N LEU A 207 14.13 0.48 -1.32
CA LEU A 207 14.02 0.94 -2.70
C LEU A 207 12.68 0.53 -3.32
N LEU A 208 12.22 -0.70 -3.08
CA LEU A 208 10.92 -1.18 -3.59
C LEU A 208 9.75 -0.33 -3.08
N ASN A 209 9.70 -0.06 -1.77
CA ASN A 209 8.59 0.72 -1.21
C ASN A 209 8.68 2.20 -1.55
N TRP A 210 9.89 2.77 -1.54
CA TRP A 210 10.09 4.16 -1.96
C TRP A 210 9.66 4.37 -3.42
N SER A 211 10.17 3.54 -4.33
CA SER A 211 9.81 3.63 -5.75
C SER A 211 8.32 3.34 -6.00
N ARG A 212 7.73 2.39 -5.28
CA ARG A 212 6.28 2.14 -5.29
C ARG A 212 5.48 3.39 -4.91
N HIS A 213 5.83 4.08 -3.82
CA HIS A 213 5.05 5.22 -3.36
C HIS A 213 5.30 6.47 -4.20
N THR A 214 6.54 6.72 -4.60
CA THR A 214 6.93 7.91 -5.36
C THR A 214 6.58 7.79 -6.84
N ILE A 215 7.00 6.72 -7.51
CA ILE A 215 6.83 6.54 -8.96
C ILE A 215 5.60 5.68 -9.27
N GLY A 216 5.29 4.68 -8.44
CA GLY A 216 4.15 3.81 -8.67
C GLY A 216 2.81 4.42 -8.26
N THR A 217 2.75 5.10 -7.12
CA THR A 217 1.46 5.49 -6.54
C THR A 217 1.11 6.92 -6.91
N TRP A 218 2.03 7.86 -6.71
CA TRP A 218 1.75 9.29 -6.89
C TRP A 218 1.32 9.68 -8.32
N PRO A 219 2.07 9.40 -9.40
CA PRO A 219 1.67 9.83 -10.74
C PRO A 219 0.44 9.07 -11.26
N PHE A 220 0.31 7.77 -10.94
CA PHE A 220 -0.85 6.98 -11.36
C PHE A 220 -2.12 7.40 -10.64
N ALA A 221 -2.04 7.77 -9.36
CA ALA A 221 -3.16 8.34 -8.62
C ALA A 221 -3.58 9.70 -9.18
N LEU A 222 -2.63 10.57 -9.56
CA LEU A 222 -2.92 11.86 -10.18
C LEU A 222 -3.57 11.71 -11.56
N LEU A 223 -3.03 10.83 -12.40
CA LEU A 223 -3.60 10.51 -13.71
C LEU A 223 -5.00 9.90 -13.56
N GLY A 224 -5.16 8.95 -12.65
CA GLY A 224 -6.48 8.37 -12.34
C GLY A 224 -7.47 9.43 -11.88
N ALA A 225 -7.07 10.34 -10.99
CA ALA A 225 -7.91 11.44 -10.53
C ALA A 225 -8.40 12.33 -11.69
N ALA A 226 -7.53 12.62 -12.65
CA ALA A 226 -7.86 13.46 -13.79
C ALA A 226 -8.93 12.85 -14.71
N PHE A 227 -8.95 11.51 -14.86
CA PHE A 227 -9.90 10.83 -15.76
C PHE A 227 -11.18 10.35 -15.08
N PHE A 228 -11.10 9.90 -13.83
CA PHE A 228 -12.20 9.21 -13.14
C PHE A 228 -12.45 9.72 -11.71
N GLY A 229 -11.93 10.90 -11.36
CA GLY A 229 -12.11 11.51 -10.03
C GLY A 229 -11.62 10.60 -8.89
N ALA A 230 -12.39 10.53 -7.80
CA ALA A 230 -12.04 9.75 -6.62
C ALA A 230 -11.86 8.25 -6.92
N SER A 231 -12.68 7.68 -7.81
CA SER A 231 -12.58 6.28 -8.21
C SER A 231 -11.26 5.99 -8.95
N GLY A 232 -10.84 6.94 -9.77
CA GLY A 232 -9.58 6.87 -10.50
C GLY A 232 -8.35 6.92 -9.59
N VAL A 233 -8.42 7.65 -8.47
CA VAL A 233 -7.35 7.61 -7.46
C VAL A 233 -7.14 6.19 -6.95
N LEU A 234 -8.22 5.49 -6.55
CA LEU A 234 -8.14 4.12 -6.04
C LEU A 234 -7.57 3.15 -7.09
N ILE A 235 -8.02 3.26 -8.34
CA ILE A 235 -7.52 2.46 -9.46
C ILE A 235 -6.04 2.75 -9.71
N GLY A 236 -5.65 4.03 -9.75
CA GLY A 236 -4.27 4.45 -9.97
C GLY A 236 -3.32 3.90 -8.91
N GLN A 237 -3.70 3.95 -7.64
CA GLN A 237 -2.92 3.36 -6.55
C GLN A 237 -2.77 1.84 -6.72
N ALA A 238 -3.85 1.15 -7.12
CA ALA A 238 -3.81 -0.29 -7.35
C ALA A 238 -2.89 -0.66 -8.53
N VAL A 239 -3.00 0.05 -9.66
CA VAL A 239 -2.13 -0.14 -10.83
C VAL A 239 -0.66 0.06 -10.47
N GLY A 240 -0.35 1.14 -9.76
CA GLY A 240 0.98 1.39 -9.22
C GLY A 240 1.49 0.23 -8.35
N GLY A 241 0.65 -0.25 -7.44
CA GLY A 241 0.95 -1.40 -6.59
C GLY A 241 1.24 -2.68 -7.38
N VAL A 242 0.44 -2.97 -8.42
CA VAL A 242 0.60 -4.15 -9.28
C VAL A 242 1.96 -4.14 -9.98
N LEU A 243 2.32 -3.01 -10.61
CA LEU A 243 3.59 -2.88 -11.34
C LEU A 243 4.79 -3.13 -10.43
N PHE A 244 4.78 -2.50 -9.25
CA PHE A 244 5.89 -2.65 -8.30
C PHE A 244 5.89 -4.01 -7.59
N ALA A 245 4.75 -4.65 -7.40
CA ALA A 245 4.71 -6.02 -6.90
C ALA A 245 5.34 -7.00 -7.88
N ILE A 246 5.05 -6.88 -9.18
CA ILE A 246 5.66 -7.70 -10.23
C ILE A 246 7.18 -7.47 -10.26
N ALA A 247 7.62 -6.20 -10.23
CA ALA A 247 9.03 -5.85 -10.17
C ALA A 247 9.71 -6.43 -8.91
N GLY A 248 9.05 -6.35 -7.75
CA GLY A 248 9.50 -6.92 -6.49
C GLY A 248 9.68 -8.44 -6.55
N ILE A 249 8.67 -9.16 -7.04
CA ILE A 249 8.74 -10.63 -7.21
C ILE A 249 9.91 -11.01 -8.13
N PHE A 250 10.08 -10.31 -9.24
CA PHE A 250 11.18 -10.54 -10.16
C PHE A 250 12.54 -10.27 -9.50
N ALA A 251 12.68 -9.14 -8.79
CA ALA A 251 13.90 -8.78 -8.08
C ALA A 251 14.23 -9.79 -6.98
N THR A 252 13.25 -10.26 -6.20
CA THR A 252 13.44 -11.29 -5.17
C THR A 252 13.89 -12.61 -5.79
N ARG A 253 13.25 -13.06 -6.88
CA ARG A 253 13.66 -14.28 -7.59
C ARG A 253 15.08 -14.17 -8.14
N ARG A 254 15.42 -13.04 -8.80
CA ARG A 254 16.78 -12.80 -9.28
C ARG A 254 17.80 -12.80 -8.16
N LEU A 255 17.48 -12.15 -7.03
CA LEU A 255 18.35 -12.14 -5.87
C LEU A 255 18.61 -13.57 -5.38
N MET A 256 17.58 -14.38 -5.19
CA MET A 256 17.71 -15.77 -4.71
C MET A 256 18.49 -16.69 -5.66
N VAL A 257 18.66 -16.34 -6.93
CA VAL A 257 19.50 -17.09 -7.88
C VAL A 257 20.98 -16.76 -7.70
N HIS A 258 21.32 -15.50 -7.45
CA HIS A 258 22.70 -15.03 -7.39
C HIS A 258 23.27 -14.99 -5.96
N LEU A 259 22.42 -15.14 -4.95
CA LEU A 259 22.84 -15.11 -3.56
C LEU A 259 23.41 -16.47 -3.15
N THR A 260 24.72 -16.52 -2.97
CA THR A 260 25.40 -17.63 -2.30
C THR A 260 25.48 -17.36 -0.80
N PRO A 261 25.09 -18.31 0.06
CA PRO A 261 25.35 -18.23 1.49
C PRO A 261 26.85 -18.06 1.72
N GLU A 262 27.27 -17.11 2.55
CA GLU A 262 28.67 -17.08 2.99
C GLU A 262 28.94 -18.34 3.84
N PRO A 263 30.09 -19.01 3.65
CA PRO A 263 30.46 -20.13 4.49
C PRO A 263 30.49 -19.67 5.94
N VAL A 264 29.84 -20.41 6.83
CA VAL A 264 29.88 -20.16 8.27
C VAL A 264 31.31 -20.40 8.73
N ASN A 265 32.14 -19.35 8.73
CA ASN A 265 33.38 -19.31 9.50
C ASN A 265 32.95 -19.19 10.96
N ASP A 266 32.67 -20.32 11.62
CA ASP A 266 32.54 -20.35 13.08
C ASP A 266 33.98 -20.31 13.63
N PRO A 267 34.46 -19.19 14.21
CA PRO A 267 35.78 -19.15 14.83
C PRO A 267 35.92 -20.16 15.97
N PHE A 268 34.81 -20.74 16.44
CA PHE A 268 34.75 -21.77 17.48
C PHE A 268 34.40 -23.17 16.93
N PHE A 269 34.50 -23.39 15.61
CA PHE A 269 34.22 -24.71 15.02
C PHE A 269 35.16 -25.80 15.61
N GLU A 270 36.42 -25.46 15.89
CA GLU A 270 37.36 -26.35 16.59
C GLU A 270 36.99 -26.58 18.06
N GLU A 271 36.54 -25.53 18.75
CA GLU A 271 36.20 -25.59 20.18
C GLU A 271 34.94 -26.45 20.44
N LYS A 272 33.92 -26.34 19.58
CA LYS A 272 32.75 -27.25 19.61
C LYS A 272 33.13 -28.71 19.36
N ARG A 273 34.13 -28.95 18.50
CA ARG A 273 34.62 -30.31 18.20
C ARG A 273 35.37 -30.88 19.41
N LEU A 274 36.18 -30.06 20.10
CA LEU A 274 36.87 -30.44 21.33
C LEU A 274 35.88 -30.80 22.47
N HIS A 275 34.79 -30.05 22.63
CA HIS A 275 33.74 -30.37 23.61
C HIS A 275 32.94 -31.64 23.25
N GLN A 276 32.72 -31.93 21.96
CA GLN A 276 32.10 -33.19 21.54
C GLN A 276 33.01 -34.41 21.74
N VAL A 277 34.33 -34.28 21.51
CA VAL A 277 35.27 -35.39 21.70
C VAL A 277 35.53 -35.67 23.19
N THR A 278 35.55 -34.65 24.03
CA THR A 278 35.74 -34.81 25.49
C THR A 278 34.50 -35.39 26.18
N SER A 279 33.28 -35.05 25.73
CA SER A 279 32.05 -35.63 26.27
C SER A 279 31.80 -37.09 25.87
N GLN A 280 32.43 -37.58 24.80
CA GLN A 280 32.36 -39.00 24.41
C GLN A 280 33.38 -39.91 25.11
N ARG A 281 34.33 -39.34 25.89
CA ARG A 281 35.37 -40.11 26.60
C ARG A 281 35.09 -40.32 28.09
N ILE A 282 33.93 -39.89 28.58
CA ILE A 282 33.54 -40.04 29.99
C ILE A 282 32.30 -40.93 30.05
N TRP A 283 32.44 -42.20 29.67
CA TRP A 283 31.62 -43.35 30.08
C TRP A 283 32.46 -44.61 29.98
#